data_AF-A0A0D7BRS5-F1
#
_entry.id   AF-A0A0D7BRS5-F1
#
_cell.length_a   1.000
_cell.length_b   1.000
_cell.length_c   1.000
_cell.angle_alpha   90.00
_cell.angle_beta   90.00
_cell.angle_gamma   90.00
#
_symmetry.space_group_name_H-M   'P 1'
#
loop_
_entity.id
_entity.type
_entity.pdbx_description
1 polymer ?
#
loop_
_entity_poly.entity_id
_entity_poly.type
_entity_poly.pdbx_seq_one_letter_code
_entity_poly.pdbx_strand_id
1 'polypeptide(L)'
;MSNEQTQLPPGIFEAIQASQRGTKPPMRTFSTFENGTADLIKEDAGIKWNKYRLLCPRAECRSTILSEDIATFHDGQSVQMEPQDLPAHSLLPVMPPSSETTSWWLVEPSPMQFDNIGFSKAVTGLPLSPNGKRLKLLTCADCELGPLGWCEEGGTKFYVACSRVGYRYESKE
;
A
#
# COMPACT_ATOMS: atom_id res chain seq x y z
N MET A 1 24.27 -10.17 -49.07
CA MET A 1 23.62 -10.28 -47.75
C MET A 1 23.34 -8.86 -47.30
N SER A 2 22.12 -8.38 -47.54
CA SER A 2 21.74 -6.98 -47.31
C SER A 2 21.38 -6.79 -45.85
N ASN A 3 22.00 -5.79 -45.22
CA ASN A 3 21.84 -5.47 -43.80
C ASN A 3 20.65 -4.50 -43.66
N GLU A 4 19.53 -4.96 -43.10
CA GLU A 4 18.34 -4.16 -42.87
C GLU A 4 18.55 -3.27 -41.63
N GLN A 5 18.86 -2.00 -41.86
CA GLN A 5 18.92 -0.99 -40.80
C GLN A 5 17.48 -0.58 -40.45
N THR A 6 16.97 -1.06 -39.32
CA THR A 6 15.66 -0.67 -38.79
C THR A 6 15.68 0.82 -38.40
N GLN A 7 15.30 1.70 -39.34
CA GLN A 7 15.09 3.11 -39.05
C GLN A 7 13.85 3.25 -38.16
N LEU A 8 14.08 3.56 -36.89
CA LEU A 8 13.01 3.88 -35.94
C LEU A 8 12.24 5.11 -36.45
N PRO A 9 10.90 5.04 -36.56
CA PRO A 9 10.11 6.17 -37.06
C PRO A 9 10.22 7.38 -36.12
N PRO A 10 10.24 8.60 -36.68
CA PRO A 10 10.28 9.83 -35.89
C PRO A 10 9.03 9.91 -35.00
N GLY A 11 9.23 10.28 -33.74
CA GLY A 11 8.15 10.40 -32.74
C GLY A 11 8.16 9.34 -31.63
N ILE A 12 8.90 8.22 -31.76
CA ILE A 12 9.00 7.24 -30.66
C ILE A 12 9.67 7.87 -29.42
N PHE A 13 10.73 8.66 -29.60
CA PHE A 13 11.42 9.30 -28.47
C PHE A 13 10.53 10.34 -27.76
N GLU A 14 9.72 11.07 -28.52
CA GLU A 14 8.74 12.03 -28.00
C GLU A 14 7.57 11.34 -27.30
N ALA A 15 7.09 10.22 -27.83
CA ALA A 15 6.07 9.40 -27.17
C ALA A 15 6.58 8.83 -25.83
N ILE A 16 7.82 8.32 -25.78
CA ILE A 16 8.44 7.81 -24.55
C ILE A 16 8.59 8.93 -23.50
N GLN A 17 9.03 10.13 -23.92
CA GLN A 17 9.14 11.27 -23.00
C GLN A 17 7.77 11.79 -22.55
N ALA A 18 6.74 11.78 -23.41
CA ALA A 18 5.40 12.20 -23.04
C ALA A 18 4.77 11.26 -22.00
N SER A 19 5.00 9.94 -22.11
CA SER A 19 4.57 8.96 -21.10
C SER A 19 5.25 9.16 -19.74
N GLN A 20 6.47 9.72 -19.71
CA GLN A 20 7.19 10.04 -18.47
C GLN A 20 6.74 11.35 -17.81
N ARG A 21 6.06 12.24 -18.56
CA ARG A 21 5.57 13.54 -18.09
C ARG A 21 4.13 13.51 -17.60
N GLY A 22 3.55 12.33 -17.35
CA GLY A 22 2.32 12.26 -16.57
C GLY A 22 2.56 12.93 -15.22
N THR A 23 1.86 14.02 -14.93
CA THR A 23 1.86 14.63 -13.60
C THR A 23 1.39 13.56 -12.62
N LYS A 24 2.35 12.95 -11.93
CA LYS A 24 2.07 11.86 -11.00
C LYS A 24 0.99 12.32 -10.00
N PRO A 25 0.02 11.47 -9.65
CA PRO A 25 -1.17 11.88 -8.93
C PRO A 25 -0.81 12.57 -7.59
N PRO A 26 -1.56 13.61 -7.19
CA PRO A 26 -1.41 14.22 -5.88
C PRO A 26 -1.61 13.17 -4.78
N MET A 27 -0.67 13.09 -3.85
CA MET A 27 -0.66 12.14 -2.75
C MET A 27 -0.55 12.89 -1.44
N ARG A 28 -1.40 12.52 -0.48
CA ARG A 28 -1.34 12.98 0.90
C ARG A 28 -0.98 11.81 1.82
N THR A 29 -0.14 12.06 2.82
CA THR A 29 0.18 11.07 3.86
C THR A 29 -0.82 11.18 5.00
N PHE A 30 -0.94 10.12 5.81
CA PHE A 30 -1.83 10.11 6.97
C PHE A 30 -1.64 11.32 7.90
N SER A 31 -0.40 11.78 8.09
CA SER A 31 -0.04 12.94 8.92
C SER A 31 -0.58 14.28 8.44
N THR A 32 -1.07 14.38 7.20
CA THR A 32 -1.58 15.63 6.63
C THR A 32 -3.09 15.83 6.84
N PHE A 33 -3.79 14.84 7.38
CA PHE A 33 -5.22 14.91 7.66
C PHE A 33 -5.46 15.38 9.10
N GLU A 34 -6.16 16.50 9.26
CA GLU A 34 -6.41 17.12 10.58
C GLU A 34 -7.38 16.30 11.43
N ASN A 35 -8.38 15.66 10.82
CA ASN A 35 -9.33 14.80 11.54
C ASN A 35 -8.89 13.32 11.56
N GLY A 36 -7.63 13.04 11.23
CA GLY A 36 -7.05 11.69 11.27
C GLY A 36 -7.78 10.70 10.35
N THR A 37 -8.29 9.61 10.94
CA THR A 37 -8.98 8.54 10.19
C THR A 37 -10.36 8.94 9.69
N ALA A 38 -11.04 9.90 10.32
CA ALA A 38 -12.39 10.31 9.95
C ALA A 38 -12.45 10.89 8.52
N ASP A 39 -11.40 11.59 8.08
CA ASP A 39 -11.34 12.18 6.73
C ASP A 39 -11.14 11.14 5.63
N LEU A 40 -10.66 9.94 6.00
CA LEU A 40 -10.29 8.85 5.10
C LEU A 40 -11.41 7.83 4.91
N ILE A 41 -12.44 7.91 5.74
CA ILE A 41 -13.54 6.94 5.80
C ILE A 41 -14.74 7.48 5.03
N LYS A 42 -15.36 6.60 4.26
CA LYS A 42 -16.69 6.78 3.70
C LYS A 42 -17.60 5.75 4.35
N GLU A 43 -18.66 6.20 5.01
CA GLU A 43 -19.62 5.29 5.63
C GLU A 43 -20.75 4.97 4.64
N ASP A 44 -20.99 3.68 4.42
CA ASP A 44 -22.12 3.18 3.63
C ASP A 44 -22.76 2.00 4.36
N ALA A 45 -24.06 2.09 4.62
CA ALA A 45 -24.84 1.09 5.37
C ALA A 45 -24.20 0.63 6.72
N GLY A 46 -23.52 1.54 7.43
CA GLY A 46 -22.83 1.25 8.71
C GLY A 46 -21.47 0.57 8.55
N ILE A 47 -21.02 0.32 7.31
CA ILE A 47 -19.69 -0.16 6.98
C ILE A 47 -18.83 1.05 6.60
N LYS A 48 -17.64 1.10 7.18
CA LYS A 48 -16.66 2.17 6.94
C LYS A 48 -15.70 1.73 5.84
N TRP A 49 -15.79 2.32 4.66
CA TRP A 49 -14.97 2.04 3.49
C TRP A 49 -13.85 3.06 3.31
N ASN A 50 -12.80 2.70 2.57
CA ASN A 50 -11.76 3.64 2.18
C ASN A 50 -12.30 4.64 1.14
N LYS A 51 -12.35 5.92 1.52
CA LYS A 51 -12.82 7.00 0.65
C LYS A 51 -11.89 7.28 -0.52
N TYR A 52 -10.59 7.09 -0.32
CA TYR A 52 -9.56 7.39 -1.32
C TYR A 52 -8.83 6.12 -1.76
N ARG A 53 -8.28 6.17 -2.97
CA ARG A 53 -7.33 5.16 -3.45
C ARG A 53 -6.06 5.19 -2.62
N LEU A 54 -5.56 4.01 -2.27
CA LEU A 54 -4.32 3.83 -1.54
C LEU A 54 -3.15 3.76 -2.52
N LEU A 55 -2.10 4.54 -2.27
CA LEU A 55 -0.90 4.63 -3.07
C LEU A 55 0.33 4.20 -2.25
N CYS A 56 1.39 3.77 -2.94
CA CYS A 56 2.70 3.60 -2.33
C CYS A 56 3.18 4.95 -1.76
N PRO A 57 3.64 5.00 -0.50
CA PRO A 57 4.05 6.26 0.15
C PRO A 57 5.36 6.84 -0.42
N ARG A 58 6.11 6.08 -1.22
CA ARG A 58 7.32 6.59 -1.90
C ARG A 58 6.91 7.58 -2.99
N ALA A 59 7.32 8.84 -2.84
CA ALA A 59 6.99 9.95 -3.75
C ALA A 59 7.35 9.69 -5.22
N GLU A 60 8.41 8.91 -5.46
CA GLU A 60 8.86 8.51 -6.79
C GLU A 60 8.04 7.35 -7.37
N CYS A 61 7.50 6.45 -6.54
CA CYS A 61 6.75 5.29 -6.97
C CYS A 61 5.26 5.64 -7.18
N ARG A 62 4.55 5.97 -6.10
CA ARG A 62 3.10 6.26 -6.12
C ARG A 62 2.23 5.21 -6.84
N SER A 63 2.68 3.96 -6.92
CA SER A 63 1.91 2.85 -7.45
C SER A 63 0.58 2.72 -6.71
N THR A 64 -0.50 2.45 -7.42
CA THR A 64 -1.83 2.22 -6.83
C THR A 64 -1.82 0.87 -6.15
N ILE A 65 -1.96 0.86 -4.83
CA ILE A 65 -2.04 -0.35 -4.01
C ILE A 65 -3.47 -0.88 -4.00
N LEU A 66 -4.44 0.01 -3.83
CA LEU A 66 -5.85 -0.34 -3.69
C LEU A 66 -6.74 0.78 -4.24
N SER A 67 -7.80 0.39 -4.95
CA SER A 67 -8.85 1.29 -5.38
C SER A 67 -9.77 1.73 -4.22
N GLU A 68 -10.59 2.75 -4.45
CA GLU A 68 -11.58 3.25 -3.48
C GLU A 68 -12.73 2.25 -3.28
N ASP A 69 -13.39 2.30 -2.12
CA ASP A 69 -14.53 1.43 -1.79
C ASP A 69 -14.24 -0.09 -1.79
N ILE A 70 -12.99 -0.49 -1.55
CA ILE A 70 -12.57 -1.91 -1.51
C ILE A 70 -12.21 -2.38 -0.09
N ALA A 71 -11.50 -1.55 0.68
CA ALA A 71 -11.11 -1.89 2.04
C ALA A 71 -12.13 -1.36 3.05
N THR A 72 -12.32 -2.16 4.10
CA THR A 72 -13.09 -1.76 5.28
C THR A 72 -12.15 -1.26 6.38
N PHE A 73 -12.59 -0.27 7.14
CA PHE A 73 -11.83 0.30 8.25
C PHE A 73 -11.90 -0.62 9.47
N HIS A 74 -10.74 -0.89 10.07
CA HIS A 74 -10.61 -1.72 11.25
C HIS A 74 -9.61 -1.12 12.24
N ASP A 75 -10.08 -0.74 13.42
CA ASP A 75 -9.19 -0.40 14.55
C ASP A 75 -8.87 -1.66 15.35
N GLY A 76 -7.59 -1.93 15.55
CA GLY A 76 -7.14 -3.14 16.23
C GLY A 76 -5.77 -2.99 16.86
N GLN A 77 -5.26 -4.09 17.42
CA GLN A 77 -3.94 -4.13 18.02
C GLN A 77 -2.85 -3.82 16.98
N SER A 78 -1.82 -3.08 17.38
CA SER A 78 -0.62 -2.91 16.58
C SER A 78 0.13 -4.25 16.46
N VAL A 79 0.64 -4.53 15.27
CA VAL A 79 1.41 -5.74 14.99
C VAL A 79 2.82 -5.33 14.62
N GLN A 80 3.80 -5.91 15.32
CA GLN A 80 5.20 -5.72 14.98
C GLN A 80 5.48 -6.40 13.64
N MET A 81 5.80 -5.61 12.62
CA MET A 81 6.06 -6.09 11.26
C MET A 81 7.55 -6.11 10.91
N GLU A 82 8.39 -5.45 11.71
CA GLU A 82 9.83 -5.39 11.53
C GLU A 82 10.51 -6.58 12.22
N PRO A 83 11.28 -7.40 11.48
CA PRO A 83 12.14 -8.40 12.07
C PRO A 83 13.18 -7.73 12.99
N GLN A 84 13.52 -8.38 14.11
CA GLN A 84 14.46 -7.82 15.10
C GLN A 84 15.84 -7.44 14.51
N ASP A 85 16.23 -8.10 13.41
CA ASP A 85 17.54 -7.93 12.78
C ASP A 85 17.53 -6.94 11.61
N LEU A 86 16.38 -6.38 11.24
CA LEU A 86 16.24 -5.47 10.10
C LEU A 86 15.52 -4.18 10.51
N PRO A 87 16.19 -3.01 10.41
CA PRO A 87 15.53 -1.75 10.73
C PRO A 87 14.38 -1.49 9.73
N ALA A 88 13.33 -0.83 10.21
CA ALA A 88 12.27 -0.32 9.35
C ALA A 88 12.88 0.55 8.25
N HIS A 89 12.34 0.47 7.02
CA HIS A 89 12.75 1.38 5.97
C HIS A 89 12.45 2.81 6.42
N SER A 90 13.44 3.70 6.33
CA SER A 90 13.39 5.11 6.79
C SER A 90 12.23 5.96 6.24
N LEU A 91 11.54 5.48 5.20
CA LEU A 91 10.40 6.16 4.58
C LEU A 91 9.06 5.77 5.23
N LEU A 92 9.05 4.75 6.08
CA LEU A 92 7.85 4.25 6.73
C LEU A 92 7.85 4.68 8.21
N PRO A 93 6.74 5.23 8.72
CA PRO A 93 6.59 5.48 10.14
C PRO A 93 6.77 4.20 10.96
N VAL A 94 7.43 4.33 12.11
CA VAL A 94 7.57 3.24 13.09
C VAL A 94 6.18 2.85 13.59
N MET A 95 5.89 1.55 13.65
CA MET A 95 4.63 1.08 14.21
C MET A 95 4.59 1.32 15.72
N PRO A 96 3.41 1.63 16.29
CA PRO A 96 3.22 1.61 17.73
C PRO A 96 3.54 0.22 18.30
N PRO A 97 3.96 0.12 19.58
CA PRO A 97 4.16 -1.16 20.24
C PRO A 97 2.86 -1.98 20.23
N SER A 98 2.97 -3.31 20.31
CA SER A 98 1.80 -4.20 20.25
C SER A 98 0.80 -4.02 21.40
N SER A 99 1.14 -3.27 22.45
CA SER A 99 0.18 -2.89 23.51
C SER A 99 -0.80 -1.81 23.07
N GLU A 100 -0.51 -1.08 22.00
CA GLU A 100 -1.31 0.05 21.51
C GLU A 100 -2.19 -0.34 20.33
N THR A 101 -3.22 0.48 20.09
CA THR A 101 -4.11 0.33 18.95
C THR A 101 -3.58 1.10 17.75
N THR A 102 -3.83 0.56 16.56
CA THR A 102 -3.57 1.24 15.29
C THR A 102 -4.72 0.99 14.32
N SER A 103 -4.85 1.90 13.35
CA SER A 103 -5.88 1.83 12.34
C SER A 103 -5.39 1.07 11.11
N TRP A 104 -6.24 0.17 10.62
CA TRP A 104 -5.99 -0.70 9.49
C TRP A 104 -7.08 -0.57 8.43
N TRP A 105 -6.67 -0.73 7.18
CA TRP A 105 -7.54 -1.09 6.07
C TRP A 105 -7.56 -2.61 5.93
N LEU A 106 -8.71 -3.22 6.19
CA LEU A 106 -8.98 -4.64 6.03
C LEU A 106 -9.51 -4.90 4.62
N VAL A 107 -8.78 -5.72 3.86
CA VAL A 107 -9.18 -6.23 2.55
C VAL A 107 -9.54 -7.71 2.68
N GLU A 108 -10.68 -8.09 2.13
CA GLU A 108 -11.23 -9.44 2.10
C GLU A 108 -12.03 -9.64 0.79
N PRO A 109 -12.29 -10.89 0.36
CA PRO A 109 -11.76 -12.15 0.89
C PRO A 109 -10.48 -12.61 0.17
N SER A 110 -10.04 -11.89 -0.85
CA SER A 110 -9.03 -12.35 -1.81
C SER A 110 -7.94 -11.31 -2.05
N PRO A 111 -6.68 -11.72 -2.24
CA PRO A 111 -5.60 -10.81 -2.61
C PRO A 111 -5.81 -10.16 -3.99
N MET A 112 -6.72 -10.68 -4.81
CA MET A 112 -7.07 -10.10 -6.12
C MET A 112 -7.81 -8.76 -6.04
N GLN A 113 -8.18 -8.32 -4.83
CA GLN A 113 -8.73 -6.99 -4.59
C GLN A 113 -7.66 -5.89 -4.66
N PHE A 114 -6.38 -6.25 -4.50
CA PHE A 114 -5.28 -5.30 -4.63
C PHE A 114 -4.91 -5.06 -6.09
N ASP A 115 -4.50 -3.83 -6.39
CA ASP A 115 -4.00 -3.45 -7.70
C ASP A 115 -2.52 -3.85 -7.86
N ASN A 116 -1.63 -3.36 -6.97
CA ASN A 116 -0.18 -3.61 -7.05
C ASN A 116 0.46 -3.88 -5.67
N ILE A 117 0.19 -5.06 -5.09
CA ILE A 117 0.77 -5.50 -3.83
C ILE A 117 1.66 -6.74 -3.99
N GLY A 118 2.79 -6.76 -3.29
CA GLY A 118 3.66 -7.92 -3.13
C GLY A 118 3.45 -8.62 -1.79
N PHE A 119 3.73 -9.92 -1.75
CA PHE A 119 3.67 -10.74 -0.55
C PHE A 119 5.03 -11.35 -0.26
N SER A 120 5.52 -11.20 0.97
CA SER A 120 6.74 -11.88 1.40
C SER A 120 6.53 -13.39 1.55
N LYS A 121 7.64 -14.13 1.67
CA LYS A 121 7.59 -15.47 2.30
C LYS A 121 7.14 -15.35 3.75
N ALA A 122 6.59 -16.42 4.30
CA ALA A 122 6.23 -16.48 5.71
C ALA A 122 7.48 -16.19 6.58
N VAL A 123 7.37 -15.22 7.48
CA VAL A 123 8.50 -14.74 8.28
C VAL A 123 8.59 -15.53 9.58
N THR A 124 9.72 -16.20 9.81
CA THR A 124 9.94 -17.07 10.98
C THR A 124 10.37 -16.30 12.24
N GLY A 125 10.81 -15.05 12.10
CA GLY A 125 11.32 -14.21 13.21
C GLY A 125 10.31 -13.19 13.78
N LEU A 126 9.08 -13.18 13.29
CA LEU A 126 8.01 -12.33 13.84
C LEU A 126 7.13 -13.13 14.81
N PRO A 127 6.49 -12.46 15.80
CA PRO A 127 5.45 -13.08 16.59
C PRO A 127 4.39 -13.71 15.69
N LEU A 128 3.88 -14.86 16.12
CA LEU A 128 2.73 -15.48 15.45
C LEU A 128 1.53 -14.52 15.52
N SER A 129 0.64 -14.64 14.53
CA SER A 129 -0.64 -13.92 14.57
C SER A 129 -1.43 -14.27 15.83
N PRO A 130 -2.48 -13.49 16.18
CA PRO A 130 -3.40 -13.86 17.26
C PRO A 130 -3.98 -15.29 17.13
N ASN A 131 -4.03 -15.84 15.91
CA ASN A 131 -4.49 -17.21 15.64
C ASN A 131 -3.35 -18.24 15.58
N GLY A 132 -2.12 -17.88 15.99
CA GLY A 132 -0.97 -18.79 16.01
C GLY A 132 -0.38 -19.11 14.63
N LYS A 133 -0.70 -18.31 13.60
CA LYS A 133 -0.18 -18.53 12.24
C LYS A 133 1.02 -17.66 11.92
N ARG A 134 1.81 -18.10 10.94
CA ARG A 134 2.92 -17.31 10.41
C ARG A 134 2.38 -16.12 9.63
N LEU A 135 3.09 -15.01 9.73
CA LEU A 135 2.76 -13.77 9.04
C LEU A 135 3.47 -13.70 7.69
N LYS A 136 2.75 -13.20 6.69
CA LYS A 136 3.32 -12.68 5.43
C LYS A 136 3.19 -11.16 5.46
N LEU A 137 4.23 -10.48 5.03
CA LEU A 137 4.29 -9.03 4.96
C LEU A 137 3.88 -8.55 3.58
N LEU A 138 3.18 -7.42 3.55
CA LEU A 138 2.74 -6.77 2.33
C LEU A 138 3.75 -5.70 1.92
N THR A 139 4.14 -5.69 0.65
CA THR A 139 5.07 -4.71 0.07
C THR A 139 4.45 -4.06 -1.16
N CYS A 140 4.98 -2.92 -1.61
CA CYS A 140 4.64 -2.39 -2.93
C CYS A 140 5.19 -3.32 -4.01
N ALA A 141 4.38 -3.71 -4.99
CA ALA A 141 4.82 -4.61 -6.06
C ALA A 141 5.88 -3.97 -6.99
N ASP A 142 5.86 -2.64 -7.16
CA ASP A 142 6.73 -1.96 -8.13
C ASP A 142 8.10 -1.55 -7.58
N CYS A 143 8.17 -1.17 -6.30
CA CYS A 143 9.41 -0.67 -5.69
C CYS A 143 9.86 -1.45 -4.47
N GLU A 144 9.16 -2.54 -4.14
CA GLU A 144 9.41 -3.45 -3.02
C GLU A 144 9.41 -2.78 -1.64
N LEU A 145 8.96 -1.52 -1.54
CA LEU A 145 8.86 -0.81 -0.27
C LEU A 145 7.84 -1.49 0.64
N GLY A 146 8.26 -1.85 1.85
CA GLY A 146 7.40 -2.38 2.90
C GLY A 146 8.14 -2.52 4.23
N PRO A 147 7.47 -3.03 5.28
CA PRO A 147 6.12 -3.60 5.22
C PRO A 147 5.02 -2.54 5.29
N LEU A 148 4.11 -2.56 4.31
CA LEU A 148 2.89 -1.71 4.27
C LEU A 148 1.75 -2.31 5.10
N GLY A 149 1.82 -3.61 5.38
CA GLY A 149 0.78 -4.37 6.04
C GLY A 149 1.17 -5.83 6.25
N TRP A 150 0.21 -6.66 6.66
CA TRP A 150 0.41 -8.08 6.92
C TRP A 150 -0.83 -8.91 6.61
N CYS A 151 -0.63 -10.21 6.43
CA CYS A 151 -1.69 -11.21 6.40
C CYS A 151 -1.22 -12.52 7.03
N GLU A 152 -2.17 -13.39 7.40
CA GLU A 152 -1.83 -14.73 7.84
C GLU A 152 -1.51 -15.64 6.65
N GLU A 153 -0.59 -16.58 6.84
CA GLU A 153 -0.36 -17.63 5.86
C GLU A 153 -1.64 -18.47 5.65
N GLY A 154 -2.17 -18.44 4.42
CA GLY A 154 -3.43 -19.10 4.06
C GLY A 154 -4.69 -18.40 4.58
N GLY A 155 -4.58 -17.17 5.08
CA GLY A 155 -5.73 -16.35 5.49
C GLY A 155 -6.40 -15.63 4.32
N THR A 156 -7.63 -15.16 4.56
CA THR A 156 -8.43 -14.34 3.62
C THR A 156 -8.45 -12.85 4.01
N LYS A 157 -7.83 -12.52 5.15
CA LYS A 157 -7.77 -11.19 5.75
C LYS A 157 -6.42 -10.55 5.52
N PHE A 158 -6.43 -9.38 4.89
CA PHE A 158 -5.23 -8.62 4.57
C PHE A 158 -5.33 -7.25 5.23
N TYR A 159 -4.39 -6.93 6.12
CA TYR A 159 -4.40 -5.70 6.90
C TYR A 159 -3.33 -4.76 6.36
N VAL A 160 -3.73 -3.56 5.94
CA VAL A 160 -2.83 -2.49 5.46
C VAL A 160 -2.83 -1.34 6.47
N ALA A 161 -1.66 -0.92 6.94
CA ALA A 161 -1.59 0.13 7.95
C ALA A 161 -1.95 1.49 7.35
N CYS A 162 -2.92 2.20 7.94
CA CYS A 162 -3.37 3.50 7.45
C CYS A 162 -2.23 4.54 7.40
N SER A 163 -1.27 4.43 8.31
CA SER A 163 -0.10 5.30 8.42
C SER A 163 1.01 5.03 7.40
N ARG A 164 1.00 3.87 6.73
CA ARG A 164 2.05 3.41 5.81
C ARG A 164 1.67 3.45 4.34
N VAL A 165 0.56 4.10 4.01
CA VAL A 165 0.12 4.32 2.63
C VAL A 165 -0.08 5.80 2.35
N GLY A 166 0.02 6.17 1.09
CA GLY A 166 -0.44 7.46 0.58
C GLY A 166 -1.90 7.40 0.19
N TYR A 167 -2.58 8.53 0.23
CA TYR A 167 -3.97 8.67 -0.20
C TYR A 167 -4.01 9.58 -1.41
N ARG A 168 -4.61 9.10 -2.50
CA ARG A 168 -4.84 9.93 -3.69
C ARG A 168 -5.90 10.97 -3.35
N TYR A 169 -5.46 12.21 -3.21
CA TYR A 169 -6.35 13.32 -2.91
C TYR A 169 -6.65 14.07 -4.21
N GLU A 170 -7.85 13.92 -4.74
CA GLU A 170 -8.30 14.74 -5.86
C GLU A 170 -8.81 16.07 -5.31
N SER A 171 -8.03 17.13 -5.50
CA SER A 171 -8.56 18.48 -5.42
C SER A 171 -9.59 18.61 -6.54
N LYS A 172 -10.87 18.53 -6.20
CA LYS A 172 -11.92 19.06 -7.08
C LYS A 172 -11.65 20.55 -7.25
N GLU A 173 -11.10 20.93 -8.40
CA GLU A 173 -11.25 22.28 -8.95
C GLU A 173 -12.70 22.51 -9.37
#